data_AF-A0A416MGG6-F1
#
_entry.id   AF-A0A416MGG6-F1
#
_cell.length_a   1.000
_cell.length_b   1.000
_cell.length_c   1.000
_cell.angle_alpha   90.00
_cell.angle_beta   90.00
_cell.angle_gamma   90.00
#
_symmetry.space_group_name_H-M   'P 1'
#
loop_
_entity.id
_entity.type
_entity.pdbx_description
1 polymer ?
#
loop_
_entity_poly.entity_id
_entity_poly.type
_entity_poly.pdbx_seq_one_letter_code
_entity_poly.pdbx_strand_id
1 'polypeptide(L)'
;MVYIRTGANNNGDIMYNSDGRYIRLGDYSKGDAMYNIDGKYVREGNYSNGSIMYNIDGNYIRIGSDPNGVIKYIKDGNYIRRGDYSDREIVYNITEKSSASGCFITTACIKSRGLSAKCYELETLRKFRDNWVSKNENGPAEIGIYYEIAPQIVEKLDCLPNSKEIYEKIYQEVVLKCVRFIEEGKEEDAYLLYKNASFDLKKYTDAL
;
A
#
# COMPACT_ATOMS: atom_id res chain seq x y z
N MET A 1 3.42 2.33 8.38
CA MET A 1 2.90 3.45 7.56
C MET A 1 1.51 3.07 7.11
N VAL A 2 0.54 3.95 7.29
CA VAL A 2 -0.86 3.74 6.94
C VAL A 2 -1.29 4.70 5.84
N TYR A 3 -2.33 4.34 5.10
CA TYR A 3 -3.03 5.20 4.16
C TYR A 3 -4.37 5.64 4.74
N ILE A 4 -4.68 6.92 4.59
CA ILE A 4 -5.97 7.53 4.93
C ILE A 4 -6.70 7.74 3.62
N ARG A 5 -7.69 6.89 3.35
CA ARG A 5 -8.47 6.86 2.11
C ARG A 5 -9.77 7.62 2.28
N THR A 6 -10.27 8.21 1.21
CA THR A 6 -11.61 8.83 1.19
C THR A 6 -12.71 7.77 1.27
N GLY A 7 -13.72 8.03 2.10
CA GLY A 7 -14.87 7.15 2.28
C GLY A 7 -14.52 5.82 2.96
N ALA A 8 -15.40 4.82 2.79
CA ALA A 8 -15.30 3.53 3.49
C ALA A 8 -14.48 2.46 2.74
N ASN A 9 -14.15 2.66 1.46
CA ASN A 9 -13.58 1.60 0.64
C ASN A 9 -12.09 1.35 0.95
N ASN A 10 -11.71 0.09 1.19
CA ASN A 10 -10.32 -0.33 1.40
C ASN A 10 -9.39 -0.02 0.20
N ASN A 11 -9.96 0.19 -0.99
CA ASN A 11 -9.25 0.57 -2.20
C ASN A 11 -9.68 1.96 -2.72
N GLY A 12 -10.28 2.80 -1.86
CA GLY A 12 -10.62 4.19 -2.20
C GLY A 12 -9.36 5.04 -2.42
N ASP A 13 -9.56 6.25 -2.94
CA ASP A 13 -8.47 7.18 -3.24
C ASP A 13 -7.68 7.50 -1.98
N ILE A 14 -6.35 7.41 -2.09
CA ILE A 14 -5.44 7.76 -0.99
C ILE A 14 -5.37 9.27 -0.90
N MET A 15 -5.97 9.85 0.13
CA MET A 15 -5.88 11.28 0.37
C MET A 15 -4.59 11.63 1.11
N TYR A 16 -4.24 10.82 2.12
CA TYR A 16 -3.03 11.03 2.90
C TYR A 16 -2.33 9.71 3.22
N ASN A 17 -1.05 9.82 3.58
CA ASN A 17 -0.31 8.78 4.28
C ASN A 17 0.16 9.26 5.64
N SER A 18 0.35 8.33 6.58
CA SER A 18 0.90 8.62 7.90
C SER A 18 1.94 7.59 8.33
N ASP A 19 3.06 8.08 8.84
CA ASP A 19 4.12 7.28 9.47
C ASP A 19 4.00 7.26 11.02
N GLY A 20 2.93 7.86 11.56
CA GLY A 20 2.72 8.02 13.00
C GLY A 20 3.31 9.31 13.58
N ARG A 21 4.19 9.99 12.85
CA ARG A 21 4.76 11.30 13.22
C ARG A 21 4.29 12.43 12.30
N TYR A 22 4.05 12.13 11.04
CA TYR A 22 3.67 13.09 10.01
C TYR A 22 2.53 12.54 9.15
N ILE A 23 1.64 13.43 8.73
CA ILE A 23 0.58 13.16 7.77
C ILE A 23 0.93 13.93 6.48
N ARG A 24 1.07 13.20 5.37
CA ARG A 24 1.47 13.73 4.06
C ARG A 24 0.36 13.55 3.05
N LEU A 25 0.29 14.41 2.04
CA LEU A 25 -0.66 14.29 0.95
C LEU A 25 -0.28 13.09 0.05
N GLY A 26 -1.28 12.31 -0.36
CA GLY A 26 -1.12 11.16 -1.26
C GLY A 26 -0.43 9.95 -0.63
N ASP A 27 0.14 9.10 -1.46
CA ASP A 27 0.76 7.82 -1.07
C ASP A 27 2.29 7.89 -0.88
N TYR A 28 2.93 8.98 -1.31
CA TYR A 28 4.38 9.14 -1.26
C TYR A 28 4.89 9.42 0.15
N SER A 29 5.73 8.52 0.67
CA SER A 29 6.24 8.56 2.06
C SER A 29 7.23 9.69 2.33
N LYS A 30 7.84 10.25 1.29
CA LYS A 30 8.84 11.34 1.38
C LYS A 30 8.29 12.69 0.89
N GLY A 31 6.96 12.79 0.69
CA GLY A 31 6.31 14.05 0.33
C GLY A 31 6.29 15.06 1.46
N ASP A 32 5.80 16.26 1.15
CA ASP A 32 5.64 17.35 2.13
C ASP A 32 4.63 16.96 3.21
N ALA A 33 5.02 17.17 4.47
CA ALA A 33 4.15 16.91 5.61
C ALA A 33 3.15 18.06 5.77
N MET A 34 1.88 17.75 5.55
CA MET A 34 0.76 18.65 5.77
C MET A 34 0.51 18.86 7.26
N TYR A 35 0.72 17.82 8.05
CA TYR A 35 0.59 17.88 9.49
C TYR A 35 1.69 17.07 10.19
N ASN A 36 1.99 17.47 11.43
CA ASN A 36 2.78 16.68 12.36
C ASN A 36 1.94 16.28 13.58
N ILE A 37 2.24 15.11 14.12
CA ILE A 37 1.59 14.55 15.30
C ILE A 37 2.56 14.73 16.46
N ASP A 38 2.20 15.63 17.38
CA ASP A 38 2.95 16.01 18.58
C ASP A 38 2.16 15.58 19.82
N GLY A 39 2.45 14.36 20.29
CA GLY A 39 1.71 13.72 21.37
C GLY A 39 0.24 13.56 21.00
N LYS A 40 -0.65 14.27 21.69
CA LYS A 40 -2.10 14.27 21.42
C LYS A 40 -2.54 15.31 20.38
N TYR A 41 -1.65 16.19 19.93
CA TYR A 41 -1.99 17.29 19.04
C TYR A 41 -1.59 16.97 17.60
N VAL A 42 -2.46 17.34 16.65
CA VAL A 42 -2.15 17.38 15.22
C VAL A 42 -1.95 18.85 14.85
N ARG A 43 -0.74 19.18 14.42
CA ARG A 43 -0.31 20.54 14.08
C ARG A 43 -0.13 20.69 12.59
N GLU A 44 -0.39 21.89 12.08
CA GLU A 44 -0.12 22.24 10.68
C GLU A 44 1.39 22.22 10.36
N GLY A 45 1.74 21.69 9.20
CA GLY A 45 3.11 21.60 8.69
C GLY A 45 3.99 20.59 9.41
N ASN A 46 5.30 20.72 9.23
CA ASN A 46 6.32 19.82 9.76
C ASN A 46 7.02 20.33 11.03
N TYR A 47 6.75 21.57 11.45
CA TYR A 47 7.41 22.22 12.58
C TYR A 47 6.65 22.04 13.90
N SER A 48 7.39 21.98 15.02
CA SER A 48 6.84 21.81 16.38
C SER A 48 6.06 23.02 16.88
N ASN A 49 6.22 24.18 16.25
CA ASN A 49 5.49 25.43 16.56
C ASN A 49 4.28 25.68 15.65
N GLY A 50 3.92 24.71 14.79
CA GLY A 50 2.73 24.81 13.95
C GLY A 50 1.44 24.96 14.76
N SER A 51 0.45 25.63 14.15
CA SER A 51 -0.89 25.80 14.71
C SER A 51 -1.53 24.45 15.02
N ILE A 52 -2.10 24.30 16.22
CA ILE A 52 -2.82 23.08 16.59
C ILE A 52 -4.14 23.06 15.84
N MET A 53 -4.25 22.16 14.88
CA MET A 53 -5.46 21.96 14.08
C MET A 53 -6.45 21.05 14.80
N TYR A 54 -5.92 19.99 15.43
CA TYR A 54 -6.73 19.02 16.15
C TYR A 54 -6.09 18.54 17.45
N ASN A 55 -6.94 18.09 18.37
CA ASN A 55 -6.58 17.35 19.57
C ASN A 55 -7.24 15.96 19.53
N ILE A 56 -6.44 14.92 19.74
CA ILE A 56 -6.85 13.52 19.78
C ILE A 56 -7.06 13.12 21.24
N ASP A 57 -8.33 12.91 21.62
CA ASP A 57 -8.76 12.55 22.97
C ASP A 57 -9.52 11.22 22.92
N GLY A 58 -8.84 10.12 23.25
CA GLY A 58 -9.41 8.78 23.14
C GLY A 58 -9.86 8.50 21.70
N ASN A 59 -11.17 8.30 21.50
CA ASN A 59 -11.79 8.11 20.18
C ASN A 59 -12.22 9.41 19.50
N TYR A 60 -12.06 10.57 20.12
CA TYR A 60 -12.51 11.84 19.58
C TYR A 60 -11.36 12.64 18.98
N ILE A 61 -11.60 13.23 17.81
CA ILE A 61 -10.68 14.20 17.19
C ILE A 61 -11.41 15.55 17.20
N ARG A 62 -10.92 16.47 18.04
CA ARG A 62 -11.53 17.79 18.28
C ARG A 62 -10.79 18.87 17.51
N ILE A 63 -11.49 19.94 17.14
CA ILE A 63 -10.88 21.11 16.51
C ILE A 63 -10.10 21.90 17.57
N GLY A 64 -8.85 22.27 17.24
CA GLY A 64 -8.00 23.07 18.11
C GLY A 64 -7.46 22.29 19.33
N SER A 65 -7.01 23.04 20.34
CA SER A 65 -6.34 22.47 21.52
C SER A 65 -7.25 22.17 22.71
N ASP A 66 -8.49 22.64 22.69
CA ASP A 66 -9.43 22.54 23.81
C ASP A 66 -9.87 21.08 24.04
N PRO A 67 -9.67 20.51 25.24
CA PRO A 67 -10.15 19.15 25.56
C PRO A 67 -11.67 19.00 25.50
N ASN A 68 -12.44 20.09 25.61
CA ASN A 68 -13.89 20.10 25.50
C ASN A 68 -14.38 20.72 24.17
N GLY A 69 -13.45 20.94 23.23
CA GLY A 69 -13.76 21.53 21.93
C GLY A 69 -14.68 20.67 21.06
N VAL A 70 -15.14 21.27 19.97
CA VAL A 70 -16.03 20.63 18.99
C VAL A 70 -15.38 19.37 18.42
N ILE A 71 -16.10 18.25 18.52
CA ILE A 71 -15.68 16.99 17.91
C ILE A 71 -15.82 17.12 16.39
N LYS A 72 -14.70 17.11 15.67
CA LYS A 72 -14.71 17.11 14.21
C LYS A 72 -14.93 15.70 13.67
N TYR A 73 -14.24 14.72 14.27
CA TYR A 73 -14.29 13.34 13.86
C TYR A 73 -14.31 12.38 15.06
N ILE A 74 -14.81 11.17 14.81
CA ILE A 74 -14.81 10.05 15.75
C ILE A 74 -14.06 8.88 15.12
N LYS A 75 -13.13 8.29 15.86
CA LYS A 75 -12.42 7.06 15.51
C LYS A 75 -13.29 5.86 15.87
N ASP A 76 -13.54 5.01 14.89
CA ASP A 76 -14.33 3.78 15.00
C ASP A 76 -13.59 2.63 14.30
N GLY A 77 -12.71 1.95 15.04
CA GLY A 77 -11.77 0.98 14.47
C GLY A 77 -10.87 1.64 13.42
N ASN A 78 -10.92 1.12 12.19
CA ASN A 78 -10.18 1.67 11.05
C ASN A 78 -10.87 2.89 10.41
N TYR A 79 -12.09 3.24 10.81
CA TYR A 79 -12.84 4.31 10.18
C TYR A 79 -12.75 5.61 10.98
N ILE A 80 -12.73 6.72 10.25
CA ILE A 80 -12.90 8.08 10.77
C ILE A 80 -14.25 8.58 10.32
N ARG A 81 -15.14 8.78 11.28
CA ARG A 81 -16.51 9.26 11.07
C ARG A 81 -16.63 10.73 11.34
N ARG A 82 -17.62 11.38 10.72
CA ARG A 82 -17.98 12.76 11.04
C ARG A 82 -18.48 12.86 12.48
N GLY A 83 -18.08 13.92 13.18
CA GLY A 83 -18.28 14.12 14.63
C GLY A 83 -19.71 14.41 15.11
N ASP A 84 -20.72 14.29 14.23
CA ASP A 84 -22.13 14.33 14.61
C ASP A 84 -22.69 12.90 14.53
N TYR A 85 -23.02 12.32 15.69
CA TYR A 85 -23.53 10.95 15.83
C TYR A 85 -24.82 10.69 15.04
N SER A 86 -25.51 11.75 14.59
CA SER A 86 -26.72 11.64 13.77
C SER A 86 -26.46 11.15 12.35
N ASP A 87 -25.29 11.46 11.76
CA ASP A 87 -25.05 11.23 10.32
C ASP A 87 -24.27 9.93 10.04
N ARG A 88 -23.51 9.43 11.02
CA ARG A 88 -22.66 8.21 10.96
C ARG A 88 -21.74 8.08 9.72
N GLU A 89 -21.58 9.15 8.95
CA GLU A 89 -20.83 9.21 7.69
C GLU A 89 -19.36 8.81 7.92
N ILE A 90 -18.88 7.81 7.17
CA ILE A 90 -17.46 7.47 7.11
C ILE A 90 -16.79 8.43 6.15
N VAL A 91 -15.97 9.32 6.69
CA VAL A 91 -15.22 10.31 5.89
C VAL A 91 -13.91 9.70 5.41
N TYR A 92 -13.25 8.93 6.28
CA TYR A 92 -12.01 8.24 5.93
C TYR A 92 -11.95 6.79 6.41
N ASN A 93 -11.18 5.99 5.69
CA ASN A 93 -10.78 4.64 6.06
C ASN A 93 -9.24 4.59 6.18
N ILE A 94 -8.75 4.21 7.35
CA ILE A 94 -7.34 4.03 7.65
C ILE A 94 -6.99 2.57 7.37
N THR A 95 -6.24 2.35 6.29
CA THR A 95 -5.74 1.03 5.92
C THR A 95 -4.25 0.96 6.17
N GLU A 96 -3.76 -0.14 6.73
CA GLU A 96 -2.33 -0.44 6.65
C GLU A 96 -1.86 -0.38 5.20
N LYS A 97 -0.60 0.01 4.98
CA LYS A 97 0.04 -0.16 3.68
C LYS A 97 0.02 -1.66 3.38
N SER A 98 -0.98 -2.12 2.64
CA SER A 98 -1.12 -3.52 2.31
C SER A 98 0.12 -3.93 1.53
N SER A 99 0.77 -5.00 1.98
CA SER A 99 1.86 -5.65 1.25
C SER A 99 1.43 -6.11 -0.15
N ALA A 100 0.12 -6.11 -0.44
CA ALA A 100 -0.45 -6.35 -1.76
C ALA A 100 -0.37 -5.15 -2.74
N SER A 101 -0.29 -3.90 -2.25
CA SER A 101 -0.28 -2.69 -3.10
C SER A 101 1.12 -2.23 -3.54
N GLY A 102 2.18 -2.92 -3.12
CA GLY A 102 3.57 -2.53 -3.40
C GLY A 102 4.42 -3.65 -3.98
N CYS A 103 3.83 -4.74 -4.47
CA CYS A 103 4.62 -5.81 -5.07
C CYS A 103 4.86 -5.55 -6.55
N PHE A 104 6.06 -5.86 -7.04
CA PHE A 104 6.46 -5.54 -8.42
C PHE A 104 5.55 -6.17 -9.48
N ILE A 105 4.89 -7.31 -9.19
CA ILE A 105 3.88 -7.92 -10.07
C ILE A 105 2.63 -7.07 -10.20
N THR A 106 2.07 -6.60 -9.06
CA THR A 106 0.88 -5.74 -9.07
C THR A 106 1.21 -4.38 -9.69
N THR A 107 2.37 -3.81 -9.33
CA THR A 107 2.85 -2.56 -9.93
C THR A 107 3.08 -2.70 -11.43
N ALA A 108 3.66 -3.81 -11.89
CA ALA A 108 3.84 -4.09 -13.31
C ALA A 108 2.51 -4.10 -14.06
N CYS A 109 1.52 -4.87 -13.61
CA CYS A 109 0.20 -4.92 -14.27
C CYS A 109 -0.49 -3.56 -14.36
N ILE A 110 -0.42 -2.75 -13.29
CA ILE A 110 -1.06 -1.43 -13.25
C ILE A 110 -0.30 -0.43 -14.13
N LYS A 111 1.02 -0.32 -13.99
CA LYS A 111 1.83 0.70 -14.69
C LYS A 111 2.06 0.40 -16.17
N SER A 112 2.11 -0.87 -16.56
CA SER A 112 2.35 -1.27 -17.96
C SER A 112 1.12 -1.05 -18.84
N ARG A 113 -0.06 -1.43 -18.34
CA ARG A 113 -1.28 -1.52 -19.15
C ARG A 113 -2.44 -0.64 -18.68
N GLY A 114 -2.29 0.10 -17.59
CA GLY A 114 -3.39 0.84 -16.97
C GLY A 114 -4.51 -0.10 -16.49
N LEU A 115 -4.19 -1.39 -16.29
CA LEU A 115 -5.17 -2.40 -15.94
C LEU A 115 -5.62 -2.21 -14.49
N SER A 116 -6.89 -2.46 -14.24
CA SER A 116 -7.46 -2.50 -12.89
C SER A 116 -6.73 -3.55 -12.04
N ALA A 117 -6.60 -3.31 -10.73
CA ALA A 117 -5.97 -4.22 -9.75
C ALA A 117 -6.66 -5.61 -9.60
N LYS A 118 -7.70 -5.87 -10.42
CA LYS A 118 -8.45 -7.11 -10.58
C LYS A 118 -8.32 -7.70 -12.00
N CYS A 119 -7.24 -7.40 -12.71
CA CYS A 119 -7.01 -8.03 -14.02
C CYS A 119 -6.86 -9.54 -13.85
N TYR A 120 -7.23 -10.27 -14.90
CA TYR A 120 -7.26 -11.73 -14.91
C TYR A 120 -5.92 -12.32 -14.45
N GLU A 121 -4.82 -11.75 -14.94
CA GLU A 121 -3.46 -12.17 -14.63
C GLU A 121 -3.16 -12.11 -13.13
N LEU A 122 -3.55 -11.01 -12.47
CA LEU A 122 -3.35 -10.85 -11.02
C LEU A 122 -4.21 -11.81 -10.21
N GLU A 123 -5.46 -12.04 -10.63
CA GLU A 123 -6.32 -13.00 -9.94
C GLU A 123 -5.80 -14.43 -10.10
N THR A 124 -5.32 -14.80 -11.29
CA THR A 124 -4.70 -16.10 -11.57
C THR A 124 -3.46 -16.30 -10.72
N LEU A 125 -2.55 -15.33 -10.67
CA LEU A 125 -1.33 -15.42 -9.85
C LEU A 125 -1.63 -15.45 -8.35
N ARG A 126 -2.63 -14.70 -7.87
CA ARG A 126 -3.07 -14.74 -6.46
C ARG A 126 -3.62 -16.11 -6.10
N LYS A 127 -4.52 -16.66 -6.93
CA LYS A 127 -5.09 -18.01 -6.72
C LYS A 127 -4.00 -19.08 -6.76
N PHE A 128 -3.06 -18.99 -7.69
CA PHE A 128 -1.93 -19.90 -7.78
C PHE A 128 -1.08 -19.87 -6.51
N ARG A 129 -0.70 -18.67 -6.05
CA ARG A 129 0.04 -18.50 -4.80
C ARG A 129 -0.71 -19.06 -3.60
N ASP A 130 -1.97 -18.66 -3.45
CA ASP A 130 -2.75 -18.96 -2.25
C ASP A 130 -3.17 -20.44 -2.16
N ASN A 131 -3.36 -21.12 -3.31
CA ASN A 131 -3.87 -22.49 -3.34
C ASN A 131 -2.84 -23.55 -3.70
N TRP A 132 -1.75 -23.20 -4.39
CA TRP A 132 -0.71 -24.13 -4.82
C TRP A 132 0.61 -23.84 -4.11
N VAL A 133 1.15 -22.63 -4.25
CA VAL A 133 2.46 -22.30 -3.65
C VAL A 133 2.42 -22.45 -2.13
N SER A 134 1.37 -21.97 -1.46
CA SER A 134 1.20 -22.10 -0.01
C SER A 134 1.23 -23.53 0.53
N LYS A 135 0.99 -24.54 -0.33
CA LYS A 135 0.97 -25.96 0.04
C LYS A 135 2.30 -26.66 -0.20
N ASN A 136 3.23 -26.03 -0.90
CA ASN A 136 4.58 -26.57 -1.06
C ASN A 136 5.37 -26.46 0.24
N GLU A 137 6.29 -27.40 0.46
CA GLU A 137 7.09 -27.52 1.68
C GLU A 137 7.75 -26.19 2.11
N ASN A 138 8.35 -25.45 1.16
CA ASN A 138 8.99 -24.15 1.40
C ASN A 138 8.13 -22.95 0.98
N GLY A 139 6.96 -23.18 0.42
CA GLY A 139 6.16 -22.14 -0.23
C GLY A 139 5.73 -20.99 0.69
N PRO A 140 5.21 -21.24 1.91
CA PRO A 140 4.86 -20.17 2.84
C PRO A 140 6.04 -19.24 3.20
N ALA A 141 7.24 -19.81 3.39
CA ALA A 141 8.44 -19.03 3.69
C ALA A 141 8.85 -18.17 2.49
N GLU A 142 8.82 -18.73 1.28
CA GLU A 142 9.15 -17.99 0.06
C GLU A 142 8.13 -16.88 -0.26
N ILE A 143 6.83 -17.12 0.00
CA ILE A 143 5.81 -16.07 -0.07
C ILE A 143 6.11 -14.94 0.93
N GLY A 144 6.55 -15.28 2.15
CA GLY A 144 6.98 -14.31 3.15
C GLY A 144 8.12 -13.42 2.65
N ILE A 145 9.19 -14.05 2.13
CA ILE A 145 10.35 -13.35 1.56
C ILE A 145 9.90 -12.43 0.42
N TYR A 146 9.04 -12.90 -0.49
CA TYR A 146 8.50 -12.09 -1.58
C TYR A 146 7.85 -10.80 -1.06
N TYR A 147 6.97 -10.91 -0.06
CA TYR A 147 6.28 -9.74 0.48
C TYR A 147 7.18 -8.78 1.24
N GLU A 148 8.31 -9.26 1.76
CA GLU A 148 9.33 -8.43 2.40
C GLU A 148 10.14 -7.63 1.37
N ILE A 149 10.58 -8.28 0.29
CA ILE A 149 11.48 -7.65 -0.69
C ILE A 149 10.75 -6.83 -1.77
N ALA A 150 9.54 -7.22 -2.15
CA ALA A 150 8.86 -6.63 -3.30
C ALA A 150 8.59 -5.12 -3.17
N PRO A 151 8.18 -4.58 -1.99
CA PRO A 151 8.03 -3.13 -1.81
C PRO A 151 9.33 -2.36 -1.97
N GLN A 152 10.46 -2.92 -1.54
CA GLN A 152 11.79 -2.29 -1.64
C GLN A 152 12.26 -2.25 -3.10
N ILE A 153 12.01 -3.32 -3.85
CA ILE A 153 12.27 -3.38 -5.29
C ILE A 153 11.48 -2.29 -6.01
N VAL A 154 10.18 -2.17 -5.73
CA VAL A 154 9.31 -1.16 -6.36
C VAL A 154 9.76 0.27 -6.04
N GLU A 155 10.13 0.56 -4.79
CA GLU A 155 10.63 1.90 -4.42
C GLU A 155 11.88 2.28 -5.23
N LYS A 156 12.82 1.35 -5.39
CA LYS A 156 14.04 1.58 -6.18
C LYS A 156 13.75 1.71 -7.67
N LEU A 157 12.91 0.84 -8.23
CA LEU A 157 12.54 0.88 -9.65
C LEU A 157 11.80 2.17 -10.00
N ASP A 158 10.94 2.67 -9.11
CA ASP A 158 10.16 3.90 -9.34
C ASP A 158 11.03 5.16 -9.43
N CYS A 159 12.24 5.14 -8.86
CA CYS A 159 13.19 6.23 -8.98
C CYS A 159 13.96 6.24 -10.31
N LEU A 160 13.85 5.18 -11.12
CA LEU A 160 14.57 5.09 -12.40
C LEU A 160 13.82 5.83 -13.52
N PRO A 161 14.54 6.55 -14.41
CA PRO A 161 13.92 7.24 -15.54
C PRO A 161 13.27 6.28 -16.55
N ASN A 162 13.77 5.05 -16.64
CA ASN A 162 13.23 3.99 -17.50
C ASN A 162 12.31 3.00 -16.77
N SER A 163 11.79 3.36 -15.59
CA SER A 163 10.93 2.50 -14.75
C SER A 163 9.78 1.87 -15.53
N LYS A 164 9.11 2.64 -16.40
CA LYS A 164 8.00 2.16 -17.25
C LYS A 164 8.40 0.99 -18.15
N GLU A 165 9.57 1.05 -18.77
CA GLU A 165 10.06 -0.03 -19.65
C GLU A 165 10.41 -1.29 -18.85
N ILE A 166 10.96 -1.11 -17.65
CA ILE A 166 11.27 -2.23 -16.75
C ILE A 166 9.97 -2.93 -16.34
N TYR A 167 8.93 -2.17 -15.98
CA TYR A 167 7.63 -2.75 -15.61
C TYR A 167 6.94 -3.45 -16.79
N GLU A 168 7.05 -2.94 -18.02
CA GLU A 168 6.56 -3.64 -19.22
C GLU A 168 7.30 -4.99 -19.40
N LYS A 169 8.63 -5.02 -19.22
CA LYS A 169 9.39 -6.27 -19.28
C LYS A 169 8.97 -7.26 -18.21
N ILE A 170 8.80 -6.82 -16.96
CA ILE A 170 8.31 -7.67 -15.87
C ILE A 170 6.93 -8.25 -16.24
N TYR A 171 6.05 -7.42 -16.80
CA TYR A 171 4.73 -7.87 -17.22
C TYR A 171 4.81 -8.96 -18.30
N GLN A 172 5.57 -8.72 -19.37
CA GLN A 172 5.66 -9.67 -20.49
C GLN A 172 6.41 -10.96 -20.13
N GLU A 173 7.53 -10.83 -19.42
CA GLU A 173 8.46 -11.93 -19.21
C GLU A 173 8.18 -12.73 -17.94
N VAL A 174 7.51 -12.14 -16.95
CA VAL A 174 7.20 -12.81 -15.69
C VAL A 174 5.70 -13.07 -15.60
N VAL A 175 4.88 -12.01 -15.64
CA VAL A 175 3.44 -12.13 -15.37
C VAL A 175 2.75 -13.00 -16.42
N LEU A 176 2.86 -12.67 -17.70
CA LEU A 176 2.19 -13.41 -18.77
C LEU A 176 2.70 -14.85 -18.89
N LYS A 177 4.01 -15.06 -18.71
CA LYS A 177 4.60 -16.41 -18.77
C LYS A 177 4.15 -17.27 -17.60
N CYS A 178 4.13 -16.75 -16.37
CA CYS A 178 3.59 -17.46 -15.22
C CYS A 178 2.11 -17.83 -15.42
N VAL A 179 1.28 -16.88 -15.89
CA VAL A 179 -0.14 -17.15 -16.18
C VAL A 179 -0.29 -18.27 -17.20
N ARG A 180 0.47 -18.21 -18.30
CA ARG A 180 0.47 -19.26 -19.32
C ARG A 180 0.88 -20.63 -18.76
N PHE A 181 1.92 -20.69 -17.93
CA PHE A 181 2.33 -21.95 -17.30
C PHE A 181 1.24 -22.51 -16.38
N ILE A 182 0.56 -21.66 -15.62
CA ILE A 182 -0.57 -22.06 -14.77
C ILE A 182 -1.72 -22.61 -15.62
N GLU A 183 -2.06 -21.95 -16.73
CA GLU A 183 -3.10 -22.41 -17.66
C GLU A 183 -2.77 -23.74 -18.33
N GLU A 184 -1.48 -23.99 -18.59
CA GLU A 184 -0.97 -25.23 -19.16
C GLU A 184 -0.81 -26.37 -18.13
N GLY A 185 -1.11 -26.13 -16.84
CA GLY A 185 -0.90 -27.13 -15.77
C GLY A 185 0.57 -27.42 -15.48
N LYS A 186 1.43 -26.39 -15.62
CA LYS A 186 2.87 -26.43 -15.35
C LYS A 186 3.17 -25.57 -14.12
N GLU A 187 2.57 -25.93 -13.01
CA GLU A 187 2.66 -25.16 -11.76
C GLU A 187 4.10 -25.03 -11.24
N GLU A 188 4.93 -26.08 -11.35
CA GLU A 188 6.34 -26.02 -10.96
C GLU A 188 7.15 -25.01 -11.78
N ASP A 189 6.92 -24.95 -13.10
CA ASP A 189 7.60 -23.98 -13.98
C ASP A 189 7.16 -22.55 -13.65
N ALA A 190 5.86 -22.35 -13.39
CA ALA A 190 5.32 -21.07 -12.95
C ALA A 190 5.94 -20.62 -11.62
N TYR A 191 6.10 -21.55 -10.68
CA TYR A 191 6.71 -21.29 -9.38
C TYR A 191 8.20 -20.94 -9.49
N LEU A 192 8.96 -21.69 -10.29
CA LEU A 192 10.39 -21.44 -10.45
C LEU A 192 10.63 -20.08 -11.13
N LEU A 193 9.84 -19.74 -12.16
CA LEU A 193 9.90 -18.43 -12.80
C LEU A 193 9.55 -17.30 -11.82
N TYR A 194 8.47 -17.46 -11.05
CA TYR A 194 8.04 -16.49 -10.03
C TYR A 194 9.13 -16.23 -8.98
N LYS A 195 9.75 -17.31 -8.49
CA LYS A 195 10.84 -17.25 -7.51
C LYS A 195 12.07 -16.56 -8.09
N ASN A 196 12.56 -17.02 -9.24
CA ASN A 196 13.79 -16.50 -9.85
C ASN A 196 13.65 -15.02 -10.21
N ALA A 197 12.50 -14.61 -10.76
CA ALA A 197 12.23 -13.20 -11.04
C ALA A 197 12.35 -12.32 -9.79
N SER A 198 11.88 -12.81 -8.65
CA SER A 198 11.96 -12.09 -7.37
C SER A 198 13.42 -11.90 -6.92
N PHE A 199 14.26 -12.93 -7.05
CA PHE A 199 15.68 -12.86 -6.73
C PHE A 199 16.46 -11.99 -7.71
N ASP A 200 16.21 -12.13 -9.01
CA ASP A 200 16.90 -11.37 -10.05
C ASP A 200 16.61 -9.87 -9.93
N LEU A 201 15.35 -9.49 -9.68
CA LEU A 201 14.97 -8.10 -9.45
C LEU A 201 15.58 -7.55 -8.16
N LYS A 202 15.66 -8.35 -7.09
CA LYS A 202 16.34 -7.94 -5.86
C LYS A 202 17.82 -7.65 -6.12
N LYS A 203 18.51 -8.58 -6.80
CA LYS A 203 19.93 -8.42 -7.14
C LYS A 203 20.17 -7.21 -8.04
N TYR A 204 19.32 -7.03 -9.05
CA TYR A 204 19.38 -5.86 -9.94
C TYR A 204 19.24 -4.56 -9.14
N THR A 205 18.22 -4.46 -8.30
CA THR A 205 17.96 -3.24 -7.52
C THR A 205 18.98 -3.00 -6.41
N ASP A 206 19.67 -4.02 -5.90
CA ASP A 206 20.77 -3.85 -4.94
C ASP A 206 22.05 -3.32 -5.58
N ALA A 207 22.19 -3.42 -6.91
CA ALA A 207 23.32 -2.88 -7.65
C ALA A 207 23.11 -1.45 -8.18
N LEU A 208 21.91 -0.87 -7.99
CA LEU A 208 21.58 0.52 -8.30
C LEU A 208 22.04 1.45 -7.18
#